data_AF-A0A9E3L656-F1
#
_entry.id   AF-A0A9E3L656-F1
#
_cell.length_a   1.000
_cell.length_b   1.000
_cell.length_c   1.000
_cell.angle_alpha   90.00
_cell.angle_beta   90.00
_cell.angle_gamma   90.00
#
_symmetry.space_group_name_H-M   'P 1'
#
loop_
_entity.id
_entity.type
_entity.pdbx_description
1 polymer ?
#
loop_
_entity_poly.entity_id
_entity_poly.type
_entity_poly.pdbx_seq_one_letter_code
_entity_poly.pdbx_strand_id
1 'polypeptide(L)'
;MRAKPQPELIACHDCGAGVSFSAATCPHCGSQEPSGPHVFSQQEIRRHRIEQRNDRTLALAVVGCAAAGAFYGMVMSSSQIGAVLAGCGYGFVGLMIGVGVGFVINMTRHL
;
A
#
# COMPACT_ATOMS: atom_id res chain seq x y z
N MET A 1 -20.65 -30.98 -24.80
CA MET A 1 -19.27 -31.48 -24.53
C MET A 1 -18.62 -30.50 -23.57
N ARG A 2 -18.34 -30.89 -22.32
CA ARG A 2 -17.69 -30.00 -21.32
C ARG A 2 -16.19 -29.98 -21.61
N ALA A 3 -15.63 -28.80 -21.87
CA ALA A 3 -14.18 -28.63 -21.97
C ALA A 3 -13.53 -29.02 -20.63
N LYS A 4 -12.59 -29.97 -20.66
CA LYS A 4 -11.78 -30.36 -19.51
C LYS A 4 -10.89 -29.16 -19.15
N PRO A 5 -10.78 -28.74 -17.88
CA PRO A 5 -9.85 -27.66 -17.52
C PRO A 5 -8.45 -28.12 -17.92
N GLN A 6 -7.88 -27.47 -18.92
CA GLN A 6 -6.48 -27.70 -19.29
C GLN A 6 -5.65 -27.24 -18.10
N PRO A 7 -4.79 -28.09 -17.53
CA PRO A 7 -3.88 -27.62 -16.49
C PRO A 7 -3.05 -26.49 -17.09
N GLU A 8 -3.04 -25.31 -16.46
CA GLU A 8 -2.09 -24.26 -16.83
C GLU A 8 -0.69 -24.77 -16.51
N LEU A 9 0.01 -25.26 -17.54
CA LEU A 9 1.42 -25.63 -17.45
C LEU A 9 2.25 -24.36 -17.61
N ILE A 10 3.07 -24.06 -16.61
CA ILE A 10 4.12 -23.04 -16.67
C ILE A 10 5.45 -23.68 -17.04
N ALA A 11 6.38 -22.91 -17.60
CA ALA A 11 7.75 -23.37 -17.78
C ALA A 11 8.49 -23.28 -16.43
N CYS A 12 9.16 -24.36 -16.04
CA CYS A 12 10.01 -24.36 -14.85
C CYS A 12 11.12 -23.31 -15.00
N HIS A 13 11.30 -22.45 -14.00
CA HIS A 13 12.30 -21.39 -14.00
C HIS A 13 13.73 -21.90 -14.26
N ASP A 14 14.09 -23.07 -13.72
CA ASP A 14 15.47 -23.55 -13.76
C ASP A 14 15.80 -24.41 -15.00
N CYS A 15 14.83 -25.17 -15.53
CA CYS A 15 15.07 -26.10 -16.65
C CYS A 15 14.20 -25.87 -17.89
N GLY A 16 13.23 -24.95 -17.83
CA GLY A 16 12.33 -24.62 -18.94
C GLY A 16 11.27 -25.69 -19.28
N ALA A 17 11.26 -26.84 -18.60
CA ALA A 17 10.28 -27.89 -18.85
C ALA A 17 8.87 -27.51 -18.36
N GLY A 18 7.83 -27.98 -19.05
CA GLY A 18 6.43 -27.70 -18.68
C GLY A 18 6.04 -28.40 -17.38
N VAL A 19 5.62 -27.62 -16.39
CA VAL A 19 5.20 -28.09 -15.05
C VAL A 19 3.88 -27.45 -14.65
N SER A 20 3.08 -28.13 -13.84
CA SER A 20 1.84 -27.56 -13.30
C SER A 20 2.15 -26.33 -12.45
N PHE A 21 1.35 -25.26 -12.55
CA PHE A 21 1.46 -24.08 -11.68
C PHE A 21 1.45 -24.43 -10.19
N SER A 22 0.77 -25.52 -9.80
CA SER A 22 0.65 -25.97 -8.40
C SER A 22 1.71 -27.00 -7.98
N ALA A 23 2.69 -27.32 -8.84
CA ALA A 23 3.71 -28.30 -8.51
C ALA A 23 4.67 -27.75 -7.44
N ALA A 24 4.76 -28.41 -6.29
CA ALA A 24 5.72 -28.04 -5.24
C ALA A 24 7.18 -28.38 -5.62
N THR A 25 7.39 -29.20 -6.65
CA THR A 25 8.73 -29.58 -7.12
C THR A 25 8.67 -29.87 -8.61
N CYS A 26 9.68 -29.45 -9.37
CA CYS A 26 9.81 -29.78 -10.77
C CYS A 26 10.15 -31.28 -10.95
N PRO A 27 9.34 -32.09 -11.65
CA PRO A 27 9.61 -33.50 -11.88
C PRO A 27 10.78 -33.75 -12.85
N HIS A 28 11.27 -32.72 -13.53
CA HIS A 28 12.34 -32.84 -14.52
C HIS A 28 13.73 -32.52 -13.96
N CYS A 29 13.86 -31.50 -13.11
CA CYS A 29 15.14 -31.05 -12.55
C CYS A 29 15.23 -31.09 -11.02
N GLY A 30 14.11 -31.35 -10.32
CA GLY A 30 14.08 -31.37 -8.86
C GLY A 30 14.04 -29.99 -8.18
N SER A 31 13.85 -28.90 -8.93
CA SER A 31 13.69 -27.56 -8.35
C SER A 31 12.50 -27.49 -7.39
N GLN A 32 12.71 -26.93 -6.20
CA GLN A 32 11.67 -26.77 -5.16
C GLN A 32 10.78 -25.53 -5.41
N GLU A 33 11.19 -24.63 -6.30
CA GLU A 33 10.44 -23.41 -6.64
C GLU A 33 10.28 -23.32 -8.17
N PRO A 34 9.50 -24.23 -8.79
CA PRO A 34 9.40 -24.32 -10.23
C PRO A 34 8.82 -23.06 -10.89
N SER A 35 8.00 -22.29 -10.18
CA SER A 35 7.46 -21.01 -10.64
C SER A 35 8.46 -19.85 -10.59
N GLY A 36 9.59 -20.02 -9.90
CA GLY A 36 10.58 -18.96 -9.68
C GLY A 36 10.07 -17.82 -8.80
N PRO A 37 10.87 -16.74 -8.64
CA PRO A 37 10.46 -15.55 -7.89
C PRO A 37 9.21 -14.92 -8.52
N HIS A 38 8.30 -14.42 -7.67
CA HIS A 38 7.08 -13.77 -8.14
C HIS A 38 7.40 -12.55 -8.99
N VAL A 39 7.04 -12.60 -10.28
CA VAL A 39 7.28 -11.53 -11.23
C VAL A 39 6.02 -10.67 -11.30
N PHE A 40 6.09 -9.45 -10.79
CA PHE A 40 4.97 -8.52 -10.87
C PHE A 40 4.59 -8.25 -12.32
N SER A 41 3.30 -8.32 -12.63
CA SER A 41 2.83 -7.95 -13.95
C SER A 41 3.04 -6.45 -14.21
N GLN A 42 3.20 -6.04 -15.47
CA GLN A 42 3.32 -4.62 -15.81
C GLN A 42 2.12 -3.79 -15.34
N GLN A 43 0.94 -4.41 -15.23
CA GLN A 43 -0.26 -3.77 -14.71
C GLN A 43 -0.18 -3.59 -13.19
N GLU A 44 0.33 -4.57 -12.48
CA GLU A 44 0.50 -4.56 -11.02
C GLU A 44 1.58 -3.56 -10.58
N ILE A 45 2.71 -3.48 -11.31
CA ILE A 45 3.73 -2.45 -11.09
C ILE A 45 3.13 -1.05 -11.23
N ARG A 46 2.28 -0.82 -12.25
CA ARG A 46 1.59 0.47 -12.42
C ARG A 46 0.65 0.75 -11.26
N ARG A 47 -0.14 -0.23 -10.84
CA ARG A 47 -1.07 -0.10 -9.72
C ARG A 47 -0.33 0.22 -8.42
N HIS A 48 0.74 -0.49 -8.09
CA HIS A 48 1.55 -0.21 -6.90
C HIS A 48 2.14 1.20 -6.90
N ARG A 49 2.58 1.72 -8.05
CA ARG A 49 3.07 3.11 -8.14
C ARG A 49 1.96 4.14 -7.88
N ILE A 50 0.73 3.86 -8.30
CA ILE A 50 -0.44 4.72 -8.05
C ILE A 50 -0.80 4.68 -6.56
N GLU A 51 -0.88 3.48 -5.98
CA GLU A 51 -1.15 3.28 -4.55
C GLU A 51 -0.10 3.99 -3.68
N GLN A 52 1.20 3.82 -3.97
CA GLN A 52 2.27 4.52 -3.23
C GLN A 52 2.14 6.06 -3.30
N ARG A 53 1.72 6.62 -4.43
CA ARG A 53 1.53 8.07 -4.56
C ARG A 53 0.30 8.56 -3.79
N ASN A 54 -0.77 7.77 -3.78
CA ASN A 54 -1.96 8.05 -2.99
C ASN A 54 -1.63 7.99 -1.49
N ASP A 55 -0.99 6.90 -1.04
CA ASP A 55 -0.58 6.70 0.35
C ASP A 55 0.36 7.81 0.82
N ARG A 56 1.32 8.21 -0.02
CA ARG A 56 2.20 9.34 0.29
C ARG A 56 1.43 10.66 0.42
N THR A 57 0.45 10.90 -0.44
CA THR A 57 -0.36 12.13 -0.38
C THR A 57 -1.22 12.16 0.88
N LEU A 58 -1.88 11.03 1.19
CA LEU A 58 -2.66 10.86 2.41
C LEU A 58 -1.80 11.04 3.66
N ALA A 59 -0.64 10.37 3.72
CA ALA A 59 0.28 10.47 4.84
C ALA A 59 0.77 11.92 5.06
N LEU A 60 1.12 12.63 3.98
CA LEU A 60 1.54 14.03 4.08
C LEU A 60 0.43 14.95 4.58
N ALA A 61 -0.81 14.76 4.10
CA ALA A 61 -1.95 15.54 4.56
C ALA A 61 -2.27 15.29 6.05
N VAL A 62 -2.29 14.03 6.46
CA VAL A 62 -2.54 13.62 7.85
C VAL A 62 -1.47 14.15 8.78
N VAL A 63 -0.19 13.93 8.47
CA VAL A 63 0.93 14.41 9.28
C VAL A 63 0.96 15.94 9.32
N GLY A 64 0.75 16.60 8.19
CA GLY A 64 0.72 18.06 8.10
C GLY A 64 -0.38 18.68 8.95
N CYS A 65 -1.62 18.21 8.81
CA CYS A 65 -2.76 18.72 9.58
C CYS A 65 -2.64 18.40 11.08
N ALA A 66 -2.18 17.21 11.44
CA ALA A 66 -1.95 16.85 12.83
C ALA A 66 -0.86 17.70 13.48
N ALA A 67 0.26 17.93 12.80
CA ALA A 67 1.33 18.79 13.28
C ALA A 67 0.86 20.25 13.43
N ALA A 68 0.11 20.77 12.45
CA ALA A 68 -0.46 22.11 12.53
C ALA A 68 -1.44 22.24 13.71
N GLY A 69 -2.32 21.27 13.90
CA GLY A 69 -3.25 21.22 15.03
C GLY A 69 -2.52 21.14 16.38
N ALA A 70 -1.54 20.24 16.50
CA ALA A 70 -0.76 20.11 17.73
C ALA A 70 0.02 21.38 18.07
N PHE A 71 0.66 21.99 17.07
CA PHE A 71 1.35 23.27 17.24
C PHE A 71 0.40 24.39 17.67
N TYR A 72 -0.76 24.48 17.03
CA TYR A 72 -1.81 25.44 17.40
C TYR A 72 -2.25 25.25 18.86
N GLY A 73 -2.52 24.00 19.28
CA GLY A 73 -2.92 23.68 20.64
C GLY A 73 -1.85 24.03 21.69
N MET A 74 -0.57 23.78 21.38
CA MET A 74 0.54 24.16 22.27
C MET A 74 0.67 25.68 22.41
N VAL A 75 0.66 26.42 21.30
CA VAL A 75 0.85 27.88 21.30
C VAL A 75 -0.29 28.63 21.99
N MET A 76 -1.52 28.13 21.89
CA MET A 76 -2.69 28.80 22.48
C MET A 76 -2.86 28.51 23.99
N SER A 77 -2.03 27.64 24.56
CA SER A 77 -2.14 27.26 25.96
C SER A 77 -1.46 28.25 26.91
N SER A 78 -2.05 28.45 28.09
CA SER A 78 -1.51 29.34 29.14
C SER A 78 -0.64 28.63 30.18
N SER A 79 -0.50 27.31 30.10
CA SER A 79 0.25 26.49 31.06
C SER A 79 0.91 25.31 30.36
N GLN A 80 2.00 24.79 30.94
CA GLN A 80 2.75 23.66 30.35
C GLN A 80 1.90 22.39 30.24
N ILE A 81 1.08 22.09 31.25
CA ILE A 81 0.17 20.94 31.23
C ILE A 81 -0.95 21.17 30.20
N GLY A 82 -1.48 22.41 30.15
CA GLY A 82 -2.45 22.81 29.14
C GLY A 82 -1.90 22.68 27.71
N ALA A 83 -0.61 22.96 27.50
CA ALA A 83 0.05 22.85 26.21
C ALA A 83 0.05 21.42 25.68
N VAL A 84 0.38 20.45 26.56
CA VAL A 84 0.40 19.04 26.20
C VAL A 84 -1.02 18.56 25.89
N LEU A 85 -1.99 18.86 26.75
CA LEU A 85 -3.36 18.40 26.57
C LEU A 85 -4.02 19.02 25.34
N ALA A 86 -3.87 20.33 25.16
CA ALA A 86 -4.38 21.04 23.98
C ALA A 86 -3.65 20.59 22.71
N GLY A 87 -2.33 20.42 22.76
CA GLY A 87 -1.56 19.87 21.65
C GLY A 87 -2.05 18.49 21.21
N CYS A 88 -2.29 17.57 22.14
CA CYS A 88 -2.87 16.27 21.84
C CYS A 88 -4.30 16.38 21.26
N GLY A 89 -5.15 17.21 21.85
CA GLY A 89 -6.53 17.41 21.40
C GLY A 89 -6.64 18.01 20.00
N TYR A 90 -5.99 19.15 19.77
CA TYR A 90 -5.98 19.79 18.46
C TYR A 90 -5.19 18.98 17.42
N GLY A 91 -4.16 18.24 17.83
CA GLY A 91 -3.46 17.28 16.98
C GLY A 91 -4.38 16.16 16.49
N PHE A 92 -5.24 15.61 17.36
CA PHE A 92 -6.24 14.61 16.98
C PHE A 92 -7.28 15.17 16.00
N VAL A 93 -7.77 16.40 16.23
CA VAL A 93 -8.66 17.08 15.26
C VAL A 93 -7.96 17.26 13.91
N GLY A 94 -6.67 17.64 13.94
CA GLY A 94 -5.82 17.72 12.75
C GLY A 94 -5.70 16.39 12.01
N LEU A 95 -5.56 15.26 12.71
CA LEU A 95 -5.57 13.92 12.08
C LEU A 95 -6.87 13.66 11.32
N MET A 96 -8.03 13.92 11.96
CA MET A 96 -9.34 13.68 11.32
C MET A 96 -9.53 14.54 10.07
N ILE A 97 -9.15 15.81 10.13
CA ILE A 97 -9.21 16.72 8.97
C ILE A 97 -8.25 16.27 7.87
N GLY A 98 -7.03 15.88 8.24
CA GLY A 98 -6.00 15.46 7.28
C GLY A 98 -6.38 14.23 6.47
N VAL A 99 -7.14 13.29 7.04
CA VAL A 99 -7.70 12.14 6.29
C VAL A 99 -8.65 12.62 5.19
N GLY A 100 -9.59 13.50 5.54
CA GLY A 100 -10.54 14.08 4.58
C GLY A 100 -9.85 14.88 3.48
N VAL A 101 -8.88 15.72 3.84
CA VAL A 101 -8.09 16.51 2.88
C VAL A 101 -7.31 15.59 1.94
N GLY A 102 -6.64 14.56 2.45
CA GLY A 102 -5.91 13.59 1.64
C GLY A 102 -6.81 12.89 0.62
N PHE A 103 -8.02 12.48 1.05
CA PHE A 103 -9.02 11.88 0.18
C PHE A 103 -9.47 12.83 -0.94
N VAL A 104 -9.78 14.09 -0.61
CA VAL A 104 -10.20 15.11 -1.58
C VAL A 104 -9.09 15.41 -2.59
N ILE A 105 -7.83 15.53 -2.14
CA ILE A 105 -6.68 15.72 -3.05
C ILE A 105 -6.54 14.53 -4.00
N ASN A 106 -6.72 13.30 -3.49
CA ASN A 106 -6.65 12.12 -4.33
C ASN A 106 -7.78 12.09 -5.38
N MET A 107 -9.03 12.38 -4.99
CA MET A 107 -10.16 12.42 -5.93
C MET A 107 -10.01 13.52 -6.99
N THR A 108 -9.61 14.73 -6.58
CA THR A 108 -9.48 15.88 -7.50
C THR A 108 -8.37 15.73 -8.53
N ARG A 109 -7.34 14.91 -8.28
CA ARG A 109 -6.32 14.59 -9.28
C ARG A 109 -6.79 13.61 -10.36
N HIS A 110 -7.92 12.96 -10.15
CA HIS A 110 -8.52 11.99 -11.07
C HIS A 110 -9.74 12.54 -11.84
N LEU A 111 -10.14 13.79 -11.57
CA LEU A 111 -11.09 14.57 -12.36
C LEU A 111 -10.35 15.33 -13.46
#